data_AF-A0A0T6A206-F1
#
_entry.id   AF-A0A0T6A206-F1
#
_cell.length_a   1.000
_cell.length_b   1.000
_cell.length_c   1.000
_cell.angle_alpha   90.00
_cell.angle_beta   90.00
_cell.angle_gamma   90.00
#
_symmetry.space_group_name_H-M   'P 1'
#
loop_
_entity.id
_entity.type
_entity.pdbx_description
1 polymer ?
#
loop_
_entity_poly.entity_id
_entity_poly.type
_entity_poly.pdbx_seq_one_letter_code
_entity_poly.pdbx_strand_id
1 'polypeptide(L)'
;MARHISRVFMSYLYQMLHDPTAQMSFLKEPFYQVLQDTIITQLGKGGDKAGLRELNRRVTRGMLEVEQRPPEERQAMLLEVRKGIARALSLPEPLLDPEAHS
;
A
#
# COMPACT_ATOMS: atom_id res chain seq x y z
N MET A 1 6.55 -1.87 -9.11
CA MET A 1 6.42 -0.74 -8.16
C MET A 1 4.97 -0.49 -7.81
N ALA A 2 4.11 0.00 -8.72
CA ALA A 2 2.69 0.25 -8.42
C ALA A 2 1.98 -0.96 -7.79
N ARG A 3 2.12 -2.15 -8.39
CA ARG A 3 1.61 -3.43 -7.84
C ARG A 3 2.02 -3.69 -6.38
N HIS A 4 3.28 -3.44 -6.03
CA HIS A 4 3.78 -3.67 -4.67
C HIS A 4 3.16 -2.68 -3.69
N ILE A 5 3.13 -1.39 -4.05
CA ILE A 5 2.51 -0.33 -3.25
C ILE A 5 1.01 -0.63 -3.04
N SER A 6 0.28 -1.03 -4.09
CA SER A 6 -1.13 -1.41 -3.98
C SER A 6 -1.34 -2.59 -3.04
N ARG A 7 -0.51 -3.65 -3.14
CA ARG A 7 -0.59 -4.81 -2.26
C ARG A 7 -0.36 -4.45 -0.79
N VAL A 8 0.64 -3.61 -0.51
CA VAL A 8 0.89 -3.11 0.86
C VAL A 8 -0.28 -2.27 1.36
N PHE A 9 -0.80 -1.36 0.53
CA PHE A 9 -1.94 -0.53 0.89
C PHE A 9 -3.20 -1.34 1.21
N MET A 10 -3.44 -2.41 0.45
CA MET A 10 -4.61 -3.28 0.57
C MET A 10 -4.48 -4.31 1.70
N SER A 11 -3.28 -4.48 2.27
CA SER A 11 -3.06 -5.40 3.39
C SER A 11 -3.45 -4.73 4.70
N TYR A 12 -4.74 -4.77 5.03
CA TYR A 12 -5.29 -4.15 6.25
C TYR A 12 -4.74 -4.79 7.52
N LEU A 13 -4.54 -6.11 7.49
CA LEU A 13 -3.93 -6.87 8.58
C LEU A 13 -2.54 -7.32 8.15
N TYR A 14 -1.59 -7.28 9.09
CA TYR A 14 -0.21 -7.72 8.86
C TYR A 14 -0.12 -9.13 8.30
N GLN A 15 -0.99 -10.03 8.77
CA GLN A 15 -1.05 -11.43 8.34
C GLN A 15 -1.31 -11.55 6.82
N MET A 16 -2.07 -10.61 6.24
CA MET A 16 -2.41 -10.64 4.81
C MET A 16 -1.18 -10.46 3.92
N LEU A 17 -0.13 -9.78 4.40
CA LEU A 17 1.12 -9.61 3.64
C LEU A 17 1.76 -10.95 3.28
N HIS A 18 1.53 -11.96 4.12
CA HIS A 18 2.11 -13.30 4.03
C HIS A 18 1.11 -14.35 3.57
N ASP A 19 -0.16 -14.00 3.36
CA ASP A 19 -1.22 -14.89 2.87
C ASP A 19 -1.36 -14.79 1.34
N PRO A 20 -0.93 -15.82 0.57
CA PRO A 20 -1.06 -15.80 -0.88
C PRO A 20 -2.51 -15.70 -1.37
N THR A 21 -3.48 -16.26 -0.64
CA THR A 21 -4.89 -16.24 -1.00
C THR A 21 -5.44 -14.83 -0.88
N ALA A 22 -5.17 -14.14 0.23
CA ALA A 22 -5.54 -12.74 0.42
C ALA A 22 -4.88 -11.82 -0.62
N GLN A 23 -3.61 -12.06 -0.95
CA GLN A 23 -2.91 -11.25 -1.96
C GLN A 23 -3.47 -11.44 -3.37
N MET A 24 -3.98 -12.64 -3.68
CA MET A 24 -4.65 -12.93 -4.95
C MET A 24 -6.07 -12.38 -5.00
N SER A 25 -6.79 -12.33 -3.87
CA SER A 25 -8.14 -11.77 -3.84
C SER A 25 -8.14 -10.27 -4.15
N PHE A 26 -7.11 -9.52 -3.74
CA PHE A 26 -6.96 -8.10 -4.09
C PHE A 26 -7.02 -7.85 -5.60
N LEU A 27 -6.53 -8.77 -6.43
CA LEU A 27 -6.55 -8.60 -7.89
C LEU A 27 -7.97 -8.56 -8.47
N LYS A 28 -8.95 -9.08 -7.72
CA LYS A 28 -10.37 -9.11 -8.10
C LYS A 28 -11.13 -7.89 -7.58
N GLU A 29 -10.57 -7.15 -6.64
CA GLU A 29 -11.21 -5.95 -6.07
C GLU A 29 -11.17 -4.79 -7.06
N PRO A 30 -12.32 -4.17 -7.42
CA PRO A 30 -12.34 -3.02 -8.32
C PRO A 30 -11.43 -1.88 -7.84
N PHE A 31 -11.39 -1.66 -6.52
CA PHE A 31 -10.55 -0.63 -5.92
C PHE A 31 -9.05 -0.87 -6.16
N TYR A 32 -8.60 -2.13 -6.29
CA TYR A 32 -7.20 -2.41 -6.59
C TYR A 32 -6.78 -1.88 -7.96
N GLN A 33 -7.66 -1.96 -8.97
CA GLN A 33 -7.40 -1.38 -10.29
C GLN A 33 -7.36 0.15 -10.21
N VAL A 34 -8.36 0.75 -9.55
CA VAL A 34 -8.41 2.21 -9.32
C VAL A 34 -7.13 2.70 -8.63
N LEU A 35 -6.63 1.97 -7.64
CA LEU A 35 -5.42 2.31 -6.92
C LEU A 35 -4.17 2.20 -7.81
N GLN A 36 -4.07 1.16 -8.63
CA GLN A 36 -2.96 1.05 -9.59
C GLN A 36 -2.94 2.19 -10.58
N ASP A 37 -4.09 2.50 -11.17
CA ASP A 37 -4.24 3.58 -12.15
C ASP A 37 -3.94 4.94 -11.51
N THR A 38 -4.37 5.15 -10.27
CA THR A 38 -4.06 6.34 -9.48
C THR A 38 -2.55 6.49 -9.30
N ILE A 39 -1.86 5.44 -8.86
CA ILE A 39 -0.40 5.46 -8.67
C ILE A 39 0.32 5.75 -9.98
N ILE A 40 -0.08 5.10 -11.08
CA ILE A 40 0.55 5.28 -12.40
C ILE A 40 0.29 6.69 -12.92
N THR A 41 -0.93 7.20 -12.78
CA THR A 41 -1.32 8.51 -13.32
C THR A 41 -0.74 9.66 -12.52
N GLN A 42 -0.68 9.56 -11.19
CA GLN A 42 -0.16 10.63 -10.34
C GLN A 42 1.37 10.61 -10.28
N LEU A 43 1.99 9.44 -10.14
CA LEU A 43 3.42 9.31 -9.83
C LEU A 43 4.26 8.75 -10.97
N GLY A 44 3.60 8.21 -12.01
CA GLY A 44 4.25 7.65 -13.20
C GLY A 44 4.44 8.68 -14.32
N LYS A 45 3.97 9.92 -14.18
CA LYS A 45 4.23 11.01 -15.13
C LYS A 45 5.67 11.50 -15.00
N GLY A 46 6.35 11.68 -16.14
CA GLY A 46 7.76 12.09 -16.23
C GLY A 46 8.69 10.95 -16.68
N GLY A 47 9.71 11.28 -17.49
CA GLY A 47 10.54 10.31 -18.22
C GLY A 47 11.24 9.25 -17.36
N ASP A 48 11.42 9.49 -16.06
CA ASP A 48 12.09 8.56 -15.15
C ASP A 48 11.22 8.13 -13.94
N LYS A 49 9.90 8.34 -13.98
CA LYS A 49 8.95 7.86 -12.94
C LYS A 49 9.46 8.12 -11.50
N ALA A 50 10.05 9.30 -11.28
CA ALA A 50 10.82 9.59 -10.06
C ALA A 50 9.94 9.53 -8.81
N GLY A 51 8.72 10.05 -8.88
CA GLY A 51 7.75 9.98 -7.78
C GLY A 51 7.39 8.53 -7.42
N LEU A 52 7.18 7.67 -8.41
CA LEU A 52 6.89 6.25 -8.17
C LEU A 52 8.07 5.52 -7.51
N ARG A 53 9.30 5.79 -7.95
CA ARG A 53 10.51 5.20 -7.33
C ARG A 53 10.71 5.68 -5.90
N GLU A 54 10.49 6.97 -5.64
CA GLU A 54 10.60 7.53 -4.31
C GLU A 54 9.56 6.95 -3.35
N LEU A 55 8.29 6.87 -3.77
CA LEU A 55 7.26 6.22 -2.96
C LEU A 55 7.59 4.75 -2.71
N ASN A 56 8.01 4.01 -3.74
CA ASN A 56 8.39 2.61 -3.59
C ASN A 56 9.54 2.45 -2.57
N ARG A 57 10.56 3.32 -2.58
CA ARG A 57 11.65 3.28 -1.59
C ARG A 57 11.15 3.52 -0.17
N ARG A 58 10.26 4.51 0.03
CA ARG A 58 9.67 4.80 1.33
C ARG A 58 8.85 3.61 1.85
N VAL A 59 8.03 3.02 0.99
CA VAL A 59 7.23 1.83 1.33
C VAL A 59 8.14 0.66 1.69
N THR A 60 9.17 0.38 0.87
CA THR A 60 10.13 -0.70 1.16
C THR A 60 10.84 -0.47 2.49
N ARG A 61 11.32 0.74 2.77
CA ARG A 61 11.95 1.06 4.06
C ARG A 61 10.97 0.87 5.22
N GLY A 62 9.76 1.41 5.10
CA GLY A 62 8.73 1.26 6.13
C GLY A 62 8.37 -0.21 6.39
N MET A 63 8.29 -1.04 5.34
CA MET A 63 8.06 -2.47 5.50
C MET A 63 9.23 -3.20 6.17
N LEU A 64 10.48 -2.81 5.89
CA LEU A 64 11.64 -3.35 6.62
C LEU A 64 11.59 -2.95 8.11
N GLU A 65 11.17 -1.73 8.42
CA GLU A 65 10.94 -1.29 9.80
C GLU A 65 9.83 -2.11 10.47
N VAL A 66 8.71 -2.38 9.78
CA VAL A 66 7.64 -3.25 10.29
C VAL A 66 8.18 -4.63 10.68
N GLU A 67 8.99 -5.25 9.83
CA GLU A 67 9.55 -6.60 10.08
C GLU A 67 10.51 -6.62 11.28
N GLN A 68 11.19 -5.50 11.58
CA GLN A 68 12.08 -5.36 12.73
C GLN A 68 11.33 -5.13 14.05
N ARG A 69 10.03 -4.84 14.02
CA ARG A 69 9.23 -4.61 15.23
C ARG A 69 8.82 -5.90 15.93
N PRO A 70 8.60 -5.86 17.25
CA PRO A 70 7.91 -6.93 17.99
C PRO A 70 6.55 -7.24 17.35
N PRO A 71 6.09 -8.51 17.34
CA PRO A 71 4.83 -8.91 16.70
C PRO A 71 3.61 -8.03 17.05
N GLU A 72 3.50 -7.61 18.30
CA GLU A 72 2.45 -6.76 18.84
C GLU A 72 2.43 -5.34 18.26
N GLU A 73 3.56 -4.84 17.77
CA GLU A 73 3.69 -3.49 17.18
C GLU A 73 3.54 -3.49 15.65
N ARG A 74 3.70 -4.64 14.99
CA ARG A 74 3.75 -4.73 13.51
C ARG A 74 2.48 -4.21 12.85
N GLN A 75 1.33 -4.49 13.44
CA GLN A 75 0.04 -4.03 12.92
C GLN A 75 -0.07 -2.49 12.94
N ALA A 76 0.33 -1.86 14.05
CA ALA A 76 0.32 -0.41 14.18
C ALA A 76 1.33 0.23 13.19
N MET A 77 2.52 -0.37 13.06
CA MET A 77 3.53 0.12 12.13
C MET A 77 3.08 -0.02 10.66
N LEU A 78 2.41 -1.12 10.30
CA LEU A 78 1.82 -1.30 8.98
C LEU A 78 0.77 -0.22 8.68
N LEU A 79 -0.07 0.12 9.65
CA LEU A 79 -1.04 1.22 9.50
C LEU A 79 -0.34 2.54 9.17
N GLU A 80 0.79 2.85 9.81
CA GLU A 80 1.57 4.07 9.49
C GLU A 80 2.17 4.04 8.08
N VAL A 81 2.64 2.88 7.60
CA VAL A 81 3.07 2.73 6.20
C VAL A 81 1.89 2.99 5.25
N ARG A 82 0.71 2.44 5.55
CA ARG A 82 -0.50 2.63 4.73
C ARG A 82 -0.97 4.09 4.72
N LYS A 83 -0.93 4.79 5.86
CA LYS A 83 -1.18 6.24 5.95
C LYS A 83 -0.17 7.03 5.12
N GLY A 84 1.10 6.64 5.13
CA GLY A 84 2.14 7.25 4.30
C GLY A 84 1.83 7.14 2.80
N ILE A 85 1.34 5.99 2.35
CA ILE A 85 0.88 5.79 0.97
C ILE A 85 -0.35 6.65 0.67
N ALA A 86 -1.35 6.67 1.57
CA ALA A 86 -2.56 7.48 1.38
C ALA A 86 -2.22 8.97 1.19
N ARG A 87 -1.38 9.52 2.06
CA ARG A 87 -0.90 10.91 1.98
C ARG A 87 -0.15 11.20 0.69
N ALA A 88 0.69 10.27 0.23
CA ALA A 88 1.44 10.43 -1.02
C ALA A 88 0.56 10.41 -2.28
N LEU A 89 -0.64 9.82 -2.19
CA LEU A 89 -1.61 9.71 -3.29
C LEU A 89 -2.82 10.64 -3.11
N SER A 90 -2.81 11.48 -2.08
CA SER A 90 -3.94 12.32 -1.66
C SER A 90 -5.24 11.53 -1.51
N LEU A 91 -5.16 10.29 -1.02
CA LEU A 91 -6.31 9.43 -0.77
C LEU A 91 -6.97 9.78 0.57
N PRO A 92 -8.31 9.77 0.64
CA PRO A 92 -9.03 10.06 1.88
C PRO A 92 -8.84 8.94 2.92
N GLU A 93 -8.79 9.32 4.20
CA GLU A 93 -8.55 8.40 5.33
C GLU A 93 -9.53 7.22 5.44
N PRO A 94 -10.84 7.35 5.12
CA PRO A 94 -11.76 6.21 5.09
C PRO A 94 -11.25 5.02 4.26
N LEU A 95 -10.47 5.25 3.20
CA LEU A 95 -9.91 4.17 2.39
C LEU A 95 -8.84 3.33 3.12
N LEU A 96 -8.42 3.74 4.32
CA LEU A 96 -7.57 2.92 5.19
C LEU A 96 -8.36 1.84 5.93
N ASP A 97 -9.68 1.97 6.00
CA ASP A 97 -10.60 0.98 6.55
C ASP A 97 -11.01 -0.03 5.45
N PRO A 98 -10.94 -1.35 5.69
CA PRO A 98 -11.44 -2.34 4.74
C PRO A 98 -12.94 -2.18 4.41
N GLU A 99 -13.77 -1.69 5.34
CA GLU A 99 -15.22 -1.55 5.12
C GLU A 99 -15.56 -0.43 4.13
N ALA A 100 -14.64 0.50 3.88
CA ALA A 100 -14.85 1.61 2.95
C ALA A 100 -14.82 1.21 1.47
N HIS A 101 -14.52 -0.05 1.15
CA HIS A 101 -14.39 -0.58 -0.21
C HIS A 101 -15.46 -1.62 -0.57
N SER A 102 -16.43 -1.83 0.32
CA SER A 102 -17.54 -2.78 0.16
C SER A 102 -18.70 -2.21 -0.66
#